data_AF-A0A1V1P6W1-F1
#
_entry.id   AF-A0A1V1P6W1-F1
#
_cell.length_a   1.000
_cell.length_b   1.000
_cell.length_c   1.000
_cell.angle_alpha   90.00
_cell.angle_beta   90.00
_cell.angle_gamma   90.00
#
_symmetry.space_group_name_H-M   'P 1'
#
loop_
_entity.id
_entity.type
_entity.pdbx_description
1 polymer ?
#
loop_
_entity_poly.entity_id
_entity_poly.type
_entity_poly.pdbx_seq_one_letter_code
_entity_poly.pdbx_strand_id
1 'polypeptide(L)'
;MLNCSFSNKKIYSMIKNRFFIGKSLQSVPQGALILFPLNHRLSCGLTGILAYKKKQPRSFAVEALIQEMETIFQNIARDSLSTLESQKSNDYLGGKKRIHALWNAARQFKQKSAFVAITQSTDFYQSLKKMGNSLDRLVEQERQTYENQKGHYSQEISQNISESIEDLQDVAWCIQREVLRNVDQVFALIDSSQASPEIQQIEFFKQVNTVLNSIDRLEVRGRDSAGISFLFVLTRPEFSDFETHIVSHDVNESYQKENNSLCFKMPIFVFLSR
;
A
#
# COMPACT_ATOMS: atom_id res chain seq x y z
N MET A 1 -21.60 -26.92 -1.93
CA MET A 1 -20.34 -27.51 -1.43
C MET A 1 -19.19 -26.90 -2.21
N LEU A 2 -18.59 -25.83 -1.69
CA LEU A 2 -17.41 -25.20 -2.30
C LEU A 2 -16.16 -25.84 -1.69
N ASN A 3 -15.50 -26.70 -2.47
CA ASN A 3 -14.19 -27.26 -2.16
C ASN A 3 -13.14 -26.16 -2.27
N CYS A 4 -12.92 -25.44 -1.18
CA CYS A 4 -11.78 -24.54 -1.02
C CYS A 4 -10.59 -25.35 -0.50
N SER A 5 -9.92 -26.10 -1.38
CA SER A 5 -8.63 -26.75 -1.07
C SER A 5 -7.45 -25.77 -1.20
N PHE A 6 -7.63 -24.55 -0.71
CA PHE A 6 -6.50 -23.63 -0.47
C PHE A 6 -5.74 -24.12 0.76
N SER A 7 -4.67 -24.89 0.53
CA SER A 7 -3.63 -25.34 1.46
C SER A 7 -3.87 -25.03 2.96
N ASN A 8 -4.86 -25.69 3.57
CA ASN A 8 -5.18 -25.56 4.99
C ASN A 8 -3.95 -25.79 5.88
N LYS A 9 -2.99 -26.62 5.43
CA LYS A 9 -1.74 -26.89 6.15
C LYS A 9 -0.85 -25.66 6.35
N LYS A 10 -0.81 -24.72 5.38
CA LYS A 10 0.07 -23.54 5.44
C LYS A 10 -0.50 -22.45 6.35
N ILE A 11 -1.82 -22.25 6.33
CA ILE A 11 -2.52 -21.36 7.25
C ILE A 11 -2.47 -21.93 8.67
N TYR A 12 -2.71 -23.24 8.84
CA TYR A 12 -2.65 -23.89 10.15
C TYR A 12 -1.25 -23.83 10.77
N SER A 13 -0.18 -24.02 9.99
CA SER A 13 1.20 -23.91 10.51
C SER A 13 1.58 -22.47 10.86
N MET A 14 1.08 -21.47 10.13
CA MET A 14 1.32 -20.06 10.41
C MET A 14 0.56 -19.57 11.66
N ILE A 15 -0.67 -20.06 11.86
CA ILE A 15 -1.51 -19.73 13.02
C ILE A 15 -1.05 -20.49 14.27
N LYS A 16 -0.72 -21.79 14.17
CA LYS A 16 -0.40 -22.64 15.34
C LYS A 16 0.76 -22.12 16.19
N ASN A 17 1.75 -21.48 15.58
CA ASN A 17 2.95 -21.03 16.29
C ASN A 17 2.90 -19.56 16.73
N ARG A 18 1.82 -18.84 16.42
CA ARG A 18 1.73 -17.39 16.68
C ARG A 18 0.37 -16.94 17.20
N PHE A 19 -0.57 -17.86 17.41
CA PHE A 19 -1.86 -17.57 18.01
C PHE A 19 -1.84 -17.89 19.50
N PHE A 20 -2.22 -16.94 20.34
CA PHE A 20 -2.24 -17.06 21.80
C PHE A 20 -3.61 -16.61 22.33
N ILE A 21 -3.98 -17.11 23.50
CA ILE A 21 -5.21 -16.68 24.19
C ILE A 21 -4.82 -16.19 25.59
N GLY A 22 -5.27 -15.00 25.97
CA GLY A 22 -5.10 -14.47 27.32
C GLY A 22 -3.65 -14.19 27.76
N LYS A 23 -2.69 -14.12 26.84
CA LYS A 23 -1.26 -13.92 27.16
C LYS A 23 -0.86 -12.44 27.07
N SER A 24 0.02 -11.99 27.95
CA SER A 24 0.60 -10.64 27.86
C SER A 24 1.36 -10.44 26.54
N LEU A 25 1.20 -9.27 25.91
CA LEU A 25 1.97 -8.87 24.72
C LEU A 25 3.48 -8.92 24.97
N GLN A 26 3.94 -8.74 26.22
CA GLN A 26 5.36 -8.82 26.56
C GLN A 26 5.89 -10.26 26.45
N SER A 27 5.08 -11.26 26.85
CA SER A 27 5.46 -12.67 26.95
C SER A 27 5.40 -13.48 25.65
N VAL A 28 4.87 -12.91 24.56
CA VAL A 28 4.72 -13.62 23.28
C VAL A 28 5.77 -13.17 22.26
N PRO A 29 6.18 -14.04 21.32
CA PRO A 29 7.12 -13.66 20.26
C PRO A 29 6.53 -12.61 19.31
N GLN A 30 7.39 -11.91 18.57
CA GLN A 30 6.97 -10.97 17.54
C GLN A 30 6.12 -11.64 16.45
N GLY A 31 5.11 -10.93 15.95
CA GLY A 31 4.11 -11.42 15.01
C GLY A 31 3.07 -12.34 15.64
N ALA A 32 2.98 -12.36 16.97
CA ALA A 32 1.93 -13.05 17.70
C ALA A 32 0.60 -12.31 17.60
N LEU A 33 -0.47 -13.07 17.50
CA LEU A 33 -1.85 -12.62 17.56
C LEU A 33 -2.47 -13.24 18.81
N ILE A 34 -3.08 -12.39 19.65
CA ILE A 34 -3.58 -12.75 20.97
C ILE A 34 -5.07 -12.46 21.01
N LEU A 35 -5.87 -13.45 21.36
CA LEU A 35 -7.29 -13.29 21.62
C LEU A 35 -7.55 -13.09 23.12
N PHE A 36 -8.32 -12.06 23.46
CA PHE A 36 -8.85 -11.80 24.79
C PHE A 36 -10.37 -11.65 24.72
N PRO A 37 -11.09 -11.82 25.83
CA PRO A 37 -10.68 -12.53 27.06
C PRO A 37 -10.59 -14.05 26.84
N LEU A 38 -9.93 -14.77 27.76
CA LEU A 38 -9.91 -16.25 27.78
C LEU A 38 -11.31 -16.85 27.96
N ASN A 39 -12.24 -16.11 28.60
CA ASN A 39 -13.63 -16.51 28.85
C ASN A 39 -14.62 -15.54 28.21
N HIS A 40 -15.65 -16.08 27.54
CA HIS A 40 -16.49 -15.45 26.50
C HIS A 40 -17.54 -14.43 26.98
N ARG A 41 -17.31 -13.71 28.08
CA ARG A 41 -18.28 -12.73 28.60
C ARG A 41 -17.72 -11.31 28.55
N LEU A 42 -17.92 -10.66 27.41
CA LEU A 42 -17.92 -9.20 27.33
C LEU A 42 -19.39 -8.76 27.24
N SER A 43 -19.85 -8.01 28.22
CA SER A 43 -21.23 -7.49 28.27
C SER A 43 -21.35 -6.27 27.36
N CYS A 44 -21.76 -6.43 26.09
CA CYS A 44 -22.25 -5.36 25.16
C CYS A 44 -22.23 -5.74 23.66
N GLY A 45 -22.15 -7.02 23.27
CA GLY A 45 -22.05 -7.40 21.84
C GLY A 45 -20.62 -7.38 21.28
N LEU A 46 -19.62 -7.14 22.13
CA LEU A 46 -18.21 -7.40 21.80
C LEU A 46 -17.91 -8.91 21.87
N THR A 47 -17.43 -9.50 20.78
CA THR A 47 -17.10 -10.94 20.71
C THR A 47 -15.69 -11.26 21.22
N GLY A 48 -14.79 -10.29 21.24
CA GLY A 48 -13.41 -10.43 21.74
C GLY A 48 -12.52 -9.26 21.35
N ILE A 49 -11.35 -9.16 21.98
CA ILE A 49 -10.27 -8.23 21.66
C ILE A 49 -9.14 -9.02 21.00
N LEU A 50 -8.68 -8.54 19.84
CA LEU A 50 -7.55 -9.09 19.12
C LEU A 50 -6.33 -8.17 19.26
N ALA A 51 -5.29 -8.63 19.95
CA ALA A 51 -4.03 -7.90 20.06
C ALA A 51 -2.97 -8.52 19.15
N TYR A 52 -2.24 -7.68 18.40
CA TYR A 52 -1.17 -8.13 17.51
C TYR A 52 0.17 -7.53 17.94
N LYS A 53 1.13 -8.39 18.32
CA LYS A 53 2.52 -7.97 18.56
C LYS A 53 3.20 -7.77 17.23
N LYS A 54 3.42 -6.52 16.82
CA LYS A 54 4.07 -6.19 15.55
C LYS A 54 5.44 -6.89 15.44
N LYS A 55 5.75 -7.39 14.24
CA LYS A 55 7.13 -7.77 13.89
C LYS A 55 7.97 -6.50 13.79
N GLN A 56 9.22 -6.56 14.23
CA GLN A 56 10.18 -5.53 13.85
C GLN A 56 10.29 -5.50 12.32
N PRO A 57 10.28 -4.31 11.72
CA PRO A 57 10.46 -4.18 10.28
C PRO A 57 11.82 -4.75 9.92
N ARG A 58 11.84 -5.78 9.06
CA ARG A 58 13.07 -6.21 8.40
C ARG A 58 13.45 -5.14 7.38
N SER A 59 14.74 -4.90 7.19
CA SER A 59 15.21 -4.10 6.06
C SER A 59 14.68 -4.74 4.78
N PHE A 60 13.91 -3.98 4.01
CA PHE A 60 13.40 -4.44 2.73
C PHE A 60 14.48 -4.15 1.69
N ALA A 61 14.92 -5.16 0.96
CA ALA A 61 15.94 -5.02 -0.07
C ALA A 61 15.31 -4.42 -1.35
N VAL A 62 15.02 -3.10 -1.32
CA VAL A 62 14.38 -2.39 -2.44
C VAL A 62 15.23 -2.49 -3.70
N GLU A 63 16.54 -2.33 -3.58
CA GLU A 63 17.47 -2.40 -4.71
C GLU A 63 17.40 -3.76 -5.41
N ALA A 64 17.47 -4.86 -4.66
CA ALA A 64 17.36 -6.21 -5.22
C ALA A 64 16.01 -6.44 -5.90
N LEU A 65 14.92 -5.90 -5.35
CA LEU A 65 13.59 -5.99 -5.96
C LEU A 65 13.51 -5.21 -7.29
N ILE A 66 14.10 -4.00 -7.35
CA ILE A 66 14.15 -3.21 -8.58
C ILE A 66 14.93 -3.99 -9.65
N GLN A 67 16.09 -4.55 -9.30
CA GLN A 67 16.91 -5.36 -10.22
C GLN A 67 16.18 -6.63 -10.71
N GLU A 68 15.46 -7.30 -9.82
CA GLU A 68 14.61 -8.45 -10.17
C GLU A 68 13.53 -8.04 -11.20
N MET A 69 12.83 -6.92 -10.94
CA MET A 69 11.81 -6.41 -11.86
C MET A 69 12.39 -5.98 -13.19
N GLU A 70 13.55 -5.32 -13.22
CA GLU A 70 14.27 -4.98 -14.44
C GLU A 70 14.59 -6.21 -15.27
N THR A 71 15.07 -7.28 -14.62
CA THR A 71 15.36 -8.54 -15.30
C THR A 71 14.11 -9.18 -15.89
N ILE A 72 13.02 -9.24 -15.13
CA ILE A 72 11.74 -9.79 -15.61
C ILE A 72 11.20 -8.95 -16.79
N PHE A 73 11.22 -7.62 -16.66
CA PHE A 73 10.77 -6.69 -17.69
C PHE A 73 11.57 -6.84 -18.99
N GLN A 74 12.90 -6.91 -18.91
CA GLN A 74 13.75 -7.10 -20.09
C GLN A 74 13.41 -8.39 -20.84
N ASN A 75 13.13 -9.48 -20.12
CA ASN A 75 12.71 -10.73 -20.73
C ASN A 75 11.32 -10.59 -21.39
N ILE A 76 10.37 -9.93 -20.75
CA ILE A 76 9.05 -9.63 -21.34
C ILE A 76 9.21 -8.81 -22.63
N ALA A 77 10.02 -7.75 -22.61
CA ALA A 77 10.23 -6.88 -23.76
C ALA A 77 10.88 -7.61 -24.96
N ARG A 78 11.75 -8.59 -24.72
CA ARG A 78 12.33 -9.46 -25.75
C ARG A 78 11.31 -10.34 -26.45
N ASP A 79 10.25 -10.71 -25.73
CA ASP A 79 9.16 -11.56 -26.23
C ASP A 79 7.93 -10.72 -26.69
N SER A 80 8.17 -9.46 -27.07
CA SER A 80 7.16 -8.53 -27.59
C SER A 80 6.74 -8.87 -29.03
N LEU A 81 5.53 -8.46 -29.43
CA LEU A 81 5.02 -8.66 -30.80
C LEU A 81 5.93 -8.05 -31.86
N SER A 82 6.55 -6.91 -31.55
CA SER A 82 7.48 -6.21 -32.46
C SER A 82 8.78 -6.98 -32.70
N THR A 83 9.19 -7.84 -31.77
CA THR A 83 10.48 -8.56 -31.81
C THR A 83 10.31 -9.98 -32.32
N LEU A 84 9.17 -10.60 -32.07
CA LEU A 84 8.85 -11.95 -32.53
C LEU A 84 8.09 -11.88 -33.84
N GLU A 85 8.78 -12.15 -34.96
CA GLU A 85 8.12 -12.45 -36.22
C GLU A 85 7.21 -13.68 -36.01
N SER A 86 5.91 -13.43 -35.86
CA SER A 86 4.87 -14.46 -35.96
C SER A 86 4.88 -15.55 -34.90
N GLN A 87 5.18 -15.28 -33.62
CA GLN A 87 4.91 -16.28 -32.59
C GLN A 87 3.40 -16.37 -32.30
N LYS A 88 2.76 -17.29 -33.03
CA LYS A 88 1.46 -17.90 -32.72
C LYS A 88 1.61 -18.84 -31.51
N SER A 89 2.09 -18.32 -30.39
CA SER A 89 2.35 -19.10 -29.18
C SER A 89 1.42 -18.68 -28.06
N ASN A 90 0.92 -19.66 -27.30
CA ASN A 90 0.20 -19.39 -26.06
C ASN A 90 1.12 -18.78 -24.97
N ASP A 91 2.43 -18.75 -25.19
CA ASP A 91 3.43 -18.13 -24.30
C ASP A 91 3.81 -16.69 -24.70
N TYR A 92 2.89 -15.92 -25.29
CA TYR A 92 3.08 -14.48 -25.57
C TYR A 92 3.66 -13.73 -24.35
N LEU A 93 4.66 -12.86 -24.56
CA LEU A 93 5.45 -12.17 -23.53
C LEU A 93 6.17 -13.10 -22.52
N GLY A 94 6.41 -14.35 -22.93
CA GLY A 94 6.92 -15.40 -22.07
C GLY A 94 5.89 -16.02 -21.13
N GLY A 95 4.60 -15.80 -21.42
CA GLY A 95 3.46 -16.41 -20.78
C GLY A 95 3.03 -15.76 -19.46
N LYS A 96 1.81 -16.10 -19.03
CA LYS A 96 1.16 -15.55 -17.81
C LYS A 96 2.01 -15.69 -16.54
N LYS A 97 2.82 -16.75 -16.42
CA LYS A 97 3.70 -16.94 -15.25
C LYS A 97 4.69 -15.79 -15.08
N ARG A 98 5.24 -15.28 -16.18
CA ARG A 98 6.23 -14.20 -16.16
C ARG A 98 5.57 -12.86 -15.82
N ILE A 99 4.42 -12.58 -16.41
CA ILE A 99 3.64 -11.37 -16.10
C ILE A 99 3.20 -11.39 -14.64
N HIS A 100 2.72 -12.54 -14.13
CA HIS A 100 2.40 -12.70 -12.71
C HIS A 100 3.62 -12.53 -11.79
N ALA A 101 4.81 -12.97 -12.19
CA ALA A 101 6.03 -12.72 -11.41
C ALA A 101 6.31 -11.21 -11.31
N LEU A 102 6.19 -10.49 -12.43
CA LEU A 102 6.32 -9.03 -12.46
C LEU A 102 5.25 -8.34 -11.59
N TRP A 103 4.00 -8.78 -11.68
CA TRP A 103 2.91 -8.28 -10.85
C TRP A 103 3.17 -8.47 -9.35
N ASN A 104 3.62 -9.66 -8.97
CA ASN A 104 3.95 -9.94 -7.57
C ASN A 104 5.08 -9.04 -7.07
N ALA A 105 6.10 -8.81 -7.90
CA ALA A 105 7.20 -7.90 -7.57
C ALA A 105 6.72 -6.45 -7.41
N ALA A 106 5.94 -5.92 -8.36
CA ALA A 106 5.38 -4.57 -8.30
C ALA A 106 4.55 -4.32 -7.04
N ARG A 107 3.73 -5.30 -6.63
CA ARG A 107 2.90 -5.19 -5.42
C ARG A 107 3.71 -5.08 -4.14
N GLN A 108 4.95 -5.55 -4.09
CA GLN A 108 5.78 -5.48 -2.89
C GLN A 108 6.14 -4.04 -2.53
N PHE A 109 6.20 -3.12 -3.49
CA PHE A 109 6.47 -1.70 -3.22
C PHE A 109 5.37 -1.00 -2.42
N LYS A 110 4.16 -1.57 -2.37
CA LYS A 110 3.07 -1.06 -1.51
C LYS A 110 3.31 -1.30 -0.02
N GLN A 111 4.20 -2.26 0.31
CA GLN A 111 4.54 -2.57 1.68
C GLN A 111 5.16 -1.35 2.36
N LYS A 112 4.88 -1.22 3.66
CA LYS A 112 5.30 -0.07 4.47
C LYS A 112 6.81 0.20 4.37
N SER A 113 7.63 -0.84 4.52
CA SER A 113 9.10 -0.72 4.47
C SER A 113 9.63 -0.31 3.10
N ALA A 114 9.08 -0.86 2.02
CA ALA A 114 9.46 -0.50 0.66
C ALA A 114 9.05 0.94 0.34
N PHE A 115 7.82 1.33 0.69
CA PHE A 115 7.31 2.69 0.50
C PHE A 115 8.17 3.73 1.23
N VAL A 116 8.54 3.49 2.49
CA VAL A 116 9.44 4.38 3.25
C VAL A 116 10.79 4.50 2.57
N ALA A 117 11.40 3.39 2.17
CA ALA A 117 12.70 3.40 1.49
C ALA A 117 12.66 4.12 0.14
N ILE A 118 11.58 3.98 -0.64
CA ILE A 118 11.38 4.74 -1.89
C ILE A 118 11.21 6.23 -1.60
N THR A 119 10.44 6.58 -0.56
CA THR A 119 10.22 7.98 -0.17
C THR A 119 11.51 8.64 0.32
N GLN A 120 12.41 7.91 0.96
CA GLN A 120 13.68 8.48 1.46
C GLN A 120 14.81 8.52 0.43
N SER A 121 14.66 7.86 -0.73
CA SER A 121 15.73 7.73 -1.72
C SER A 121 15.26 8.21 -3.09
N THR A 122 15.83 9.35 -3.53
CA THR A 122 15.63 9.87 -4.89
C THR A 122 16.03 8.84 -5.94
N ASP A 123 17.10 8.07 -5.73
CA ASP A 123 17.57 7.07 -6.68
C ASP A 123 16.57 5.92 -6.85
N PHE A 124 16.01 5.41 -5.75
CA PHE A 124 14.97 4.37 -5.81
C PHE A 124 13.69 4.89 -6.45
N TYR A 125 13.28 6.11 -6.11
CA TYR A 125 12.13 6.75 -6.75
C TYR A 125 12.33 6.90 -8.25
N GLN A 126 13.48 7.43 -8.70
CA GLN A 126 13.76 7.63 -10.13
C GLN A 126 13.89 6.31 -10.89
N SER A 127 14.51 5.30 -10.28
CA SER A 127 14.63 3.96 -10.87
C SER A 127 13.24 3.33 -11.07
N LEU A 128 12.38 3.41 -10.05
CA LEU A 128 11.01 2.90 -10.14
C LEU A 128 10.16 3.70 -11.14
N LYS A 129 10.34 5.02 -11.21
CA LYS A 129 9.69 5.89 -12.20
C LYS A 129 10.09 5.56 -13.63
N LYS A 130 11.38 5.32 -13.86
CA LYS A 130 11.90 4.86 -15.16
C LYS A 130 11.32 3.51 -15.54
N MET A 131 11.17 2.59 -14.59
CA MET A 131 10.53 1.29 -14.80
C MET A 131 9.04 1.46 -15.20
N GLY A 132 8.28 2.24 -14.42
CA GLY A 132 6.88 2.54 -14.73
C GLY A 132 6.70 3.12 -16.14
N ASN A 133 7.52 4.11 -16.51
CA ASN A 133 7.47 4.72 -17.85
C ASN A 133 7.86 3.74 -18.97
N SER A 134 8.70 2.75 -18.67
CA SER A 134 9.10 1.73 -19.65
C SER A 134 8.00 0.70 -19.85
N LEU A 135 7.27 0.35 -18.78
CA LEU A 135 6.07 -0.49 -18.86
C LEU A 135 4.96 0.19 -19.65
N ASP A 136 4.65 1.46 -19.37
CA ASP A 136 3.63 2.21 -20.13
C ASP A 136 3.95 2.25 -21.63
N ARG A 137 5.22 2.50 -21.98
CA ARG A 137 5.65 2.49 -23.39
C ARG A 137 5.50 1.11 -24.03
N LEU A 138 5.87 0.04 -23.33
CA LEU A 138 5.71 -1.31 -23.85
C LEU A 138 4.22 -1.65 -24.05
N VAL A 139 3.35 -1.34 -23.08
CA VAL A 139 1.90 -1.57 -23.18
C VAL A 139 1.33 -0.85 -24.41
N GLU A 140 1.72 0.40 -24.64
CA GLU A 140 1.25 1.16 -25.80
C GLU A 140 1.77 0.58 -27.12
N GLN A 141 3.05 0.20 -27.18
CA GLN A 141 3.64 -0.45 -28.36
C GLN A 141 2.95 -1.77 -28.71
N GLU A 142 2.68 -2.60 -27.70
CA GLU A 142 2.00 -3.89 -27.90
C GLU A 142 0.54 -3.68 -28.32
N ARG A 143 -0.18 -2.71 -27.74
CA ARG A 143 -1.54 -2.34 -28.17
C ARG A 143 -1.57 -1.92 -29.64
N GLN A 144 -0.68 -1.02 -30.05
CA GLN A 144 -0.62 -0.55 -31.44
C GLN A 144 -0.26 -1.67 -32.41
N THR A 145 0.73 -2.49 -32.06
CA THR A 145 1.16 -3.63 -32.90
C THR A 145 0.04 -4.66 -33.03
N TYR A 146 -0.65 -4.97 -31.93
CA TYR A 146 -1.77 -5.90 -31.93
C TYR A 146 -2.92 -5.40 -32.81
N GLU A 147 -3.34 -4.14 -32.68
CA GLU A 147 -4.44 -3.61 -33.50
C GLU A 147 -4.09 -3.59 -35.00
N ASN A 148 -2.82 -3.34 -35.35
CA ASN A 148 -2.36 -3.40 -36.75
C ASN A 148 -2.35 -4.82 -37.34
N GLN A 149 -2.18 -5.84 -36.51
CA GLN A 149 -1.99 -7.24 -36.93
C GLN A 149 -3.16 -8.17 -36.55
N LYS A 150 -4.20 -7.63 -35.91
CA LYS A 150 -5.29 -8.40 -35.28
C LYS A 150 -5.96 -9.42 -36.19
N GLY A 151 -6.09 -9.09 -37.48
CA GLY A 151 -6.67 -9.97 -38.50
C GLY A 151 -5.87 -11.24 -38.80
N HIS A 152 -4.61 -11.33 -38.33
CA HIS A 152 -3.72 -12.48 -38.57
C HIS A 152 -3.76 -13.54 -37.46
N TYR A 153 -4.45 -13.27 -36.36
CA TYR A 153 -4.48 -14.14 -35.18
C TYR A 153 -5.79 -14.93 -35.09
N SER A 154 -5.72 -16.15 -34.55
CA SER A 154 -6.92 -16.88 -34.16
C SER A 154 -7.61 -16.18 -32.99
N GLN A 155 -8.88 -16.54 -32.72
CA GLN A 155 -9.61 -16.02 -31.57
C GLN A 155 -8.90 -16.32 -30.24
N GLU A 156 -8.37 -17.54 -30.07
CA GLU A 156 -7.65 -17.96 -28.86
C GLU A 156 -6.39 -17.12 -28.63
N ILE A 157 -5.58 -16.92 -29.69
CA ILE A 157 -4.35 -16.12 -29.60
C ILE A 157 -4.69 -14.65 -29.35
N SER A 158 -5.71 -14.12 -30.02
CA SER A 158 -6.19 -12.74 -29.84
C SER A 158 -6.60 -12.48 -28.39
N GLN A 159 -7.33 -13.41 -27.79
CA GLN A 159 -7.72 -13.31 -26.38
C GLN A 159 -6.50 -13.33 -25.46
N ASN A 160 -5.55 -14.26 -25.67
CA ASN A 160 -4.34 -14.33 -24.86
C ASN A 160 -3.49 -13.04 -24.95
N ILE A 161 -3.38 -12.43 -26.13
CA ILE A 161 -2.69 -11.16 -26.32
C ILE A 161 -3.40 -10.05 -25.55
N SER A 162 -4.71 -9.87 -25.77
CA SER A 162 -5.50 -8.84 -25.09
C SER A 162 -5.37 -8.94 -23.57
N GLU A 163 -5.59 -10.13 -23.00
CA GLU A 163 -5.49 -10.32 -21.54
C GLU A 163 -4.07 -10.07 -21.02
N SER A 164 -3.03 -10.41 -21.78
CA SER A 164 -1.64 -10.19 -21.34
C SER A 164 -1.23 -8.72 -21.38
N ILE A 165 -1.76 -7.96 -22.35
CA ILE A 165 -1.61 -6.50 -22.41
C ILE A 165 -2.34 -5.85 -21.23
N GLU A 166 -3.55 -6.30 -20.90
CA GLU A 166 -4.30 -5.85 -19.72
C GLU A 166 -3.55 -6.15 -18.42
N ASP A 167 -3.02 -7.36 -18.25
CA ASP A 167 -2.22 -7.73 -17.08
C ASP A 167 -0.97 -6.83 -16.95
N LEU A 168 -0.27 -6.53 -18.05
CA LEU A 168 0.86 -5.59 -18.03
C LEU A 168 0.43 -4.15 -17.69
N GLN A 169 -0.74 -3.73 -18.18
CA GLN A 169 -1.30 -2.44 -17.85
C GLN A 169 -1.61 -2.32 -16.35
N ASP A 170 -2.11 -3.39 -15.73
CA ASP A 170 -2.32 -3.46 -14.27
C ASP A 170 -1.00 -3.31 -13.51
N VAL A 171 0.07 -3.96 -13.97
CA VAL A 171 1.42 -3.79 -13.40
C VAL A 171 1.85 -2.33 -13.47
N ALA A 172 1.77 -1.71 -14.64
CA ALA A 172 2.13 -0.31 -14.85
C ALA A 172 1.30 0.61 -13.95
N TRP A 173 -0.01 0.38 -13.86
CA TRP A 173 -0.93 1.10 -12.99
C TRP A 173 -0.55 0.99 -11.52
N CYS A 174 -0.18 -0.21 -11.04
CA CYS A 174 0.26 -0.39 -9.67
C CYS A 174 1.50 0.45 -9.34
N ILE A 175 2.50 0.46 -10.21
CA ILE A 175 3.72 1.26 -9.99
C ILE A 175 3.40 2.76 -10.05
N GLN A 176 2.76 3.20 -11.13
CA GLN A 176 2.55 4.63 -11.40
C GLN A 176 1.53 5.25 -10.44
N ARG A 177 0.38 4.61 -10.27
CA ARG A 177 -0.79 5.18 -9.58
C ARG A 177 -0.89 4.76 -8.13
N GLU A 178 -0.52 3.52 -7.80
CA GLU A 178 -0.65 3.04 -6.42
C GLU A 178 0.63 3.23 -5.59
N VAL A 179 1.79 3.42 -6.21
CA VAL A 179 3.06 3.62 -5.51
C VAL A 179 3.58 5.04 -5.74
N LEU A 180 4.03 5.38 -6.96
CA LEU A 180 4.73 6.64 -7.23
C LEU A 180 3.86 7.87 -6.95
N ARG A 181 2.63 7.90 -7.45
CA ARG A 181 1.67 8.98 -7.13
C ARG A 181 1.45 9.13 -5.63
N ASN A 182 1.38 8.03 -4.88
CA ASN A 182 1.22 8.09 -3.44
C ASN A 182 2.47 8.62 -2.73
N VAL A 183 3.67 8.33 -3.25
CA VAL A 183 4.92 8.94 -2.76
C VAL A 183 4.89 10.44 -3.00
N ASP A 184 4.52 10.89 -4.20
CA ASP A 184 4.39 12.32 -4.54
C ASP A 184 3.40 13.04 -3.62
N GLN A 185 2.22 12.44 -3.38
CA GLN A 185 1.21 13.00 -2.48
C GLN A 185 1.71 13.07 -1.04
N VAL A 186 2.42 12.05 -0.56
CA VAL A 186 2.98 12.05 0.79
C VAL A 186 4.05 13.13 0.93
N PHE A 187 4.91 13.32 -0.07
CA PHE A 187 5.85 14.44 -0.10
C PHE A 187 5.17 15.80 -0.08
N ALA A 188 4.09 15.97 -0.84
CA ALA A 188 3.31 17.20 -0.85
C ALA A 188 2.68 17.51 0.53
N LEU A 189 2.41 16.49 1.35
CA LEU A 189 1.86 16.66 2.70
C LEU A 189 2.92 16.95 3.77
N ILE A 190 4.17 16.51 3.60
CA ILE A 190 5.23 16.58 4.63
C ILE A 190 5.91 17.96 4.74
N ASP A 191 5.51 18.93 3.91
CA ASP A 191 6.24 20.17 3.65
C ASP A 191 7.57 19.92 2.91
N SER A 192 7.62 20.43 1.68
CA SER A 192 8.70 20.22 0.71
C SER A 192 10.06 20.79 1.12
N SER A 193 10.14 21.58 2.19
CA SER A 193 11.41 22.15 2.67
C SER A 193 12.28 21.17 3.45
N GLN A 194 11.74 20.03 3.91
CA GLN A 194 12.54 19.01 4.60
C GLN A 194 13.26 18.10 3.59
N ALA A 195 14.59 18.19 3.56
CA ALA A 195 15.42 17.42 2.63
C ALA A 195 15.38 15.89 2.85
N SER A 196 15.00 15.43 4.05
CA SER A 196 14.86 14.02 4.37
C SER A 196 13.86 13.82 5.52
N PRO A 197 12.60 13.49 5.22
CA PRO A 197 11.60 13.33 6.26
C PRO A 197 11.83 12.08 7.11
N GLU A 198 11.44 12.18 8.38
CA GLU A 198 11.57 11.08 9.32
C GLU A 198 10.61 9.93 8.97
N ILE A 199 11.01 8.70 9.29
CA ILE A 199 10.20 7.50 9.02
C ILE A 199 8.79 7.64 9.61
N GLN A 200 8.68 8.17 10.83
CA GLN A 200 7.39 8.32 11.51
C GLN A 200 6.47 9.34 10.81
N GLN A 201 7.03 10.42 10.28
CA GLN A 201 6.30 11.40 9.49
C GLN A 201 5.79 10.77 8.19
N ILE A 202 6.66 10.07 7.44
CA ILE A 202 6.27 9.34 6.22
C ILE A 202 5.13 8.36 6.50
N GLU A 203 5.24 7.60 7.59
CA GLU A 203 4.23 6.63 7.99
C GLU A 203 2.89 7.28 8.37
N PHE A 204 2.93 8.42 9.05
CA PHE A 204 1.75 9.20 9.42
C PHE A 204 1.08 9.75 8.16
N PHE A 205 1.80 10.49 7.33
CA PHE A 205 1.24 11.11 6.12
C PHE A 205 0.83 10.09 5.06
N LYS A 206 1.45 8.91 5.01
CA LYS A 206 0.93 7.80 4.20
C LYS A 206 -0.47 7.36 4.66
N GLN A 207 -0.73 7.32 5.96
CA GLN A 207 -2.06 7.00 6.49
C GLN A 207 -3.06 8.11 6.18
N VAL A 208 -2.66 9.38 6.35
CA VAL A 208 -3.47 10.54 5.96
C VAL A 208 -3.84 10.44 4.48
N ASN A 209 -2.86 10.26 3.60
CA ASN A 209 -3.08 10.14 2.16
C ASN A 209 -4.00 8.96 1.81
N THR A 210 -3.90 7.84 2.54
CA THR A 210 -4.80 6.68 2.34
C THR A 210 -6.25 7.04 2.67
N VAL A 211 -6.49 7.78 3.76
CA VAL A 211 -7.82 8.27 4.12
C VAL A 211 -8.31 9.25 3.04
N LEU A 212 -7.50 10.24 2.67
CA LEU A 212 -7.84 11.23 1.64
C LEU A 212 -8.22 10.58 0.29
N ASN A 213 -7.41 9.63 -0.19
CA ASN A 213 -7.69 8.88 -1.41
C ASN A 213 -8.97 8.02 -1.34
N SER A 214 -9.51 7.80 -0.13
CA SER A 214 -10.76 7.06 0.09
C SER A 214 -11.99 7.96 0.22
N ILE A 215 -11.83 9.27 0.47
CA ILE A 215 -12.96 10.19 0.72
C ILE A 215 -13.91 10.26 -0.46
N ASP A 216 -13.40 10.32 -1.68
CA ASP A 216 -14.22 10.38 -2.90
C ASP A 216 -15.08 9.13 -3.12
N ARG A 217 -14.76 8.03 -2.42
CA ARG A 217 -15.51 6.77 -2.47
C ARG A 217 -16.48 6.61 -1.31
N LEU A 218 -16.48 7.54 -0.35
CA LEU A 218 -17.40 7.55 0.77
C LEU A 218 -18.68 8.30 0.37
N GLU A 219 -19.79 7.56 0.29
CA GLU A 219 -21.10 8.17 0.18
C GLU A 219 -21.50 8.77 1.54
N VAL A 220 -21.45 10.09 1.65
CA VAL A 220 -21.93 10.81 2.83
C VAL A 220 -23.38 11.20 2.60
N ARG A 221 -24.32 10.46 3.20
CA ARG A 221 -25.75 10.82 3.21
C ARG A 221 -26.12 11.49 4.53
N GLY A 222 -26.44 12.79 4.50
CA GLY A 222 -26.86 13.55 5.69
C GLY A 222 -26.41 15.02 5.66
N ARG A 223 -26.81 15.80 6.67
CA ARG A 223 -26.44 17.23 6.87
C ARG A 223 -25.02 17.40 7.44
N ASP A 224 -24.27 16.31 7.55
CA ASP A 224 -23.04 16.22 8.31
C ASP A 224 -21.83 16.25 7.36
N SER A 225 -20.95 17.20 7.60
CA SER A 225 -19.62 17.29 6.99
C SER A 225 -18.77 16.05 7.32
N ALA A 226 -18.06 15.54 6.33
CA ALA A 226 -17.04 14.52 6.54
C ALA A 226 -15.82 15.17 7.21
N GLY A 227 -15.71 14.98 8.53
CA GLY A 227 -14.52 15.34 9.29
C GLY A 227 -13.52 14.19 9.34
N ILE A 228 -12.24 14.48 9.16
CA ILE A 228 -11.15 13.57 9.57
C ILE A 228 -10.85 13.88 11.04
N SER A 229 -10.35 12.91 11.81
CA SER A 229 -9.92 13.14 13.19
C SER A 229 -8.70 12.27 13.48
N PHE A 230 -7.68 12.85 14.11
CA PHE A 230 -6.44 12.15 14.44
C PHE A 230 -6.33 11.99 15.95
N LEU A 231 -6.23 10.75 16.43
CA LEU A 231 -6.02 10.49 17.85
C LEU A 231 -4.53 10.26 18.11
N PHE A 232 -3.92 11.14 18.90
CA PHE A 232 -2.56 10.99 19.38
C PHE A 232 -2.56 10.56 20.84
N VAL A 233 -1.65 9.66 21.20
CA VAL A 233 -1.40 9.26 22.59
C VAL A 233 -0.04 9.78 22.96
N LEU A 234 -0.02 10.79 23.83
CA LEU A 234 1.19 11.46 24.28
C LEU A 234 1.48 11.10 25.74
N THR A 235 2.75 10.99 26.08
CA THR A 235 3.19 10.97 27.49
C THR A 235 3.03 12.36 28.11
N ARG A 236 3.10 12.43 29.44
CA ARG A 236 2.99 13.71 30.15
C ARG A 236 4.04 14.75 29.73
N PRO A 237 5.33 14.39 29.58
CA PRO A 237 6.33 15.34 29.08
C PRO A 237 6.04 15.82 27.66
N GLU A 238 5.78 14.89 26.73
CA GLU A 238 5.46 15.23 25.33
C GLU A 238 4.23 16.15 25.21
N PHE A 239 3.23 15.95 26.07
CA PHE A 239 2.05 16.78 26.11
C PHE A 239 2.35 18.21 26.60
N SER A 240 3.19 18.35 27.64
CA SER A 240 3.61 19.66 28.15
C SER A 240 4.39 20.46 27.10
N ASP A 241 5.26 19.78 26.35
CA ASP A 241 6.02 20.38 25.26
C ASP A 241 5.07 20.83 24.14
N PHE A 242 4.10 19.97 23.79
CA PHE A 242 3.06 20.29 22.81
C PHE A 242 2.21 21.51 23.20
N GLU A 243 1.76 21.61 24.46
CA GLU A 243 1.01 22.77 24.97
C GLU A 243 1.82 24.07 24.82
N THR A 244 3.11 24.02 25.15
CA THR A 244 4.03 25.16 25.00
C THR A 244 4.15 25.58 23.52
N HIS A 245 4.22 24.62 22.61
CA HIS A 245 4.26 24.88 21.17
C HIS A 245 2.95 25.45 20.61
N ILE A 246 1.78 25.01 21.08
CA ILE A 246 0.49 25.58 20.63
C ILE A 246 0.31 27.02 21.11
N VAL A 247 0.65 27.31 22.37
CA VAL A 247 0.50 28.65 22.95
C VAL A 247 1.40 29.66 22.24
N SER A 248 2.57 29.23 21.77
CA SER A 248 3.51 30.10 21.03
C SER A 248 3.12 30.39 19.57
N HIS A 249 2.15 29.66 18.99
CA HIS A 249 1.73 29.81 17.58
C HIS A 249 0.33 30.41 17.39
N ASP A 250 -0.25 31.04 18.42
CA ASP A 250 -1.54 31.77 18.37
C ASP A 250 -2.76 30.93 17.88
N VAL A 251 -2.69 29.61 18.04
CA VAL A 251 -3.82 28.68 17.75
C VAL A 251 -4.68 28.44 19.02
N ASN A 252 -4.46 29.25 20.06
CA ASN A 252 -4.92 29.01 21.43
C ASN A 252 -6.45 29.14 21.59
N GLU A 253 -7.09 30.04 20.84
CA GLU A 253 -8.55 30.25 20.94
C GLU A 253 -9.38 29.03 20.52
N SER A 254 -8.90 28.25 19.54
CA SER A 254 -9.56 27.00 19.12
C SER A 254 -9.24 25.84 20.08
N TYR A 255 -8.06 25.86 20.70
CA TYR A 255 -7.57 24.83 21.62
C TYR A 255 -8.30 24.83 22.97
N GLN A 256 -8.59 26.01 23.55
CA GLN A 256 -9.19 26.09 24.89
C GLN A 256 -10.66 25.69 24.97
N LYS A 257 -11.41 25.71 23.85
CA LYS A 257 -12.85 25.39 23.85
C LYS A 257 -13.18 23.91 24.09
N GLU A 258 -12.25 22.99 23.88
CA GLU A 258 -12.54 21.53 23.91
C GLU A 258 -11.96 20.79 25.13
N ASN A 259 -11.18 21.45 25.99
CA ASN A 259 -10.12 20.77 26.75
C ASN A 259 -10.41 20.40 28.22
N ASN A 260 -11.68 20.24 28.61
CA ASN A 260 -12.05 20.03 30.03
C ASN A 260 -12.11 18.55 30.47
N SER A 261 -11.41 17.62 29.82
CA SER A 261 -11.43 16.20 30.22
C SER A 261 -10.11 15.45 29.99
N LEU A 262 -9.71 14.64 30.98
CA LEU A 262 -8.41 13.95 31.17
C LEU A 262 -8.01 12.91 30.10
N CYS A 263 -8.69 12.85 28.96
CA CYS A 263 -8.38 11.93 27.86
C CYS A 263 -8.48 12.71 26.55
N PHE A 264 -7.33 13.10 25.99
CA PHE A 264 -7.29 13.93 24.79
C PHE A 264 -7.82 13.15 23.59
N LYS A 265 -8.98 13.57 23.07
CA LYS A 265 -9.40 13.33 21.69
C LYS A 265 -9.19 14.65 20.98
N MET A 266 -8.23 14.74 20.07
CA MET A 266 -8.06 15.94 19.25
C MET A 266 -8.66 15.67 17.87
N PRO A 267 -9.95 15.95 17.62
CA PRO A 267 -10.47 15.88 16.28
C PRO A 267 -9.92 17.08 15.49
N ILE A 268 -8.83 16.89 14.76
CA ILE A 268 -8.45 17.86 13.72
C ILE A 268 -9.47 17.72 12.60
N PHE A 269 -10.58 18.45 12.70
CA PHE A 269 -11.60 18.52 11.66
C PHE A 269 -11.05 19.29 10.46
N VAL A 270 -10.52 18.57 9.47
CA VAL A 270 -10.31 19.14 8.13
C VAL A 270 -11.67 19.13 7.42
N PHE A 271 -12.35 20.28 7.42
CA PHE A 271 -13.54 20.49 6.61
C PHE A 271 -13.09 20.70 5.16
N LEU A 272 -13.26 19.68 4.32
CA LEU A 272 -13.17 19.86 2.87
C LEU A 272 -14.53 20.40 2.41
N SER A 273 -14.65 21.72 2.23
CA SER A 273 -15.78 22.29 1.50
C SER A 273 -15.62 21.94 0.02
N ARG A 274 -16.67 21.41 -0.60
CA ARG A 274 -16.74 21.27 -2.06
C ARG A 274 -16.69 22.62 -2.75
#